data_AF-A0A4Q4BUM1-F1
#
_entry.id   AF-A0A4Q4BUM1-F1
#
_cell.length_a   1.000
_cell.length_b   1.000
_cell.length_c   1.000
_cell.angle_alpha   90.00
_cell.angle_beta   90.00
_cell.angle_gamma   90.00
#
_symmetry.space_group_name_H-M   'P 1'
#
loop_
_entity.id
_entity.type
_entity.pdbx_description
1 polymer ?
#
loop_
_entity_poly.entity_id
_entity_poly.type
_entity_poly.pdbx_seq_one_letter_code
_entity_poly.pdbx_strand_id
1 'polypeptide(L)'
;MGSRQVFNAAARHALSLAGPRLPRLVWPEGSVISKSWADEERGGGIVPGEHRRDGVNEPALADILGPGLSVVFVGTAVGTASAERGHYYAGRGNRFWQLLHEAKLTPRLLAPEEDASLFDFGIGITDLVKGVAQSHDRGLDFSGAAGVAAHLVAACPRWVAFNGLTAGREAARILRYGGSVALGEQPWTLGTSRVFVLPNSSGAYASMPYAEKLRWWTALAALVAV
;
A
#
# COMPACT_ATOMS: atom_id res chain seq x y z
N MET A 1 15.37 -38.84 -33.81
CA MET A 1 16.38 -38.57 -32.76
C MET A 1 17.24 -37.43 -33.28
N GLY A 2 17.02 -36.14 -33.00
CA GLY A 2 16.62 -35.49 -31.75
C GLY A 2 17.73 -34.47 -31.43
N SER A 3 17.83 -33.43 -32.25
CA SER A 3 18.94 -32.48 -32.31
C SER A 3 19.04 -31.62 -31.04
N ARG A 4 20.27 -31.45 -30.54
CA ARG A 4 20.64 -30.52 -29.47
C ARG A 4 20.35 -29.08 -29.88
N GLN A 5 19.54 -28.36 -29.10
CA GLN A 5 19.50 -26.91 -29.09
C GLN A 5 19.53 -26.36 -27.66
N VAL A 6 20.71 -25.84 -27.30
CA VAL A 6 21.01 -24.59 -26.58
C VAL A 6 19.99 -24.14 -25.52
N PHE A 7 20.26 -24.48 -24.25
CA PHE A 7 19.78 -23.68 -23.12
C PHE A 7 20.59 -22.39 -23.08
N ASN A 8 19.96 -21.28 -23.48
CA ASN A 8 20.59 -19.98 -23.44
C ASN A 8 20.62 -19.46 -21.99
N ALA A 9 21.82 -19.35 -21.46
CA ALA A 9 22.11 -18.75 -20.17
C ALA A 9 21.97 -17.22 -20.27
N ALA A 10 20.79 -16.68 -19.97
CA ALA A 10 20.61 -15.23 -19.80
C ALA A 10 19.34 -14.92 -19.00
N ALA A 11 19.47 -14.81 -17.67
CA ALA A 11 18.72 -13.88 -16.81
C ALA A 11 19.04 -14.17 -15.32
N ARG A 12 20.32 -14.07 -14.96
CA ARG A 12 20.73 -13.85 -13.56
C ARG A 12 21.44 -12.51 -13.50
N HIS A 13 20.66 -11.45 -13.46
CA HIS A 13 21.13 -10.14 -13.03
C HIS A 13 20.18 -9.68 -11.92
N ALA A 14 20.47 -10.11 -10.69
CA ALA A 14 20.05 -9.37 -9.51
C ALA A 14 20.82 -8.05 -9.56
N LEU A 15 20.15 -6.98 -10.01
CA LEU A 15 20.67 -5.64 -9.87
C LEU A 15 20.66 -5.29 -8.37
N SER A 16 21.77 -5.59 -7.70
CA SER A 16 22.18 -4.90 -6.47
C SER A 16 22.51 -3.45 -6.83
N LEU A 17 21.47 -2.65 -7.07
CA LEU A 17 21.62 -1.21 -7.04
C LEU A 17 21.70 -0.82 -5.57
N ALA A 18 22.84 -0.30 -5.15
CA ALA A 18 22.92 0.51 -3.96
C ALA A 18 21.97 1.69 -4.16
N GLY A 19 20.71 1.50 -3.75
CA GLY A 19 19.71 2.54 -3.72
C GLY A 19 20.16 3.65 -2.77
N PRO A 20 19.59 4.86 -2.89
CA PRO A 20 19.83 5.91 -1.92
C PRO A 20 19.60 5.36 -0.51
N ARG A 21 20.49 5.69 0.43
CA ARG A 21 20.27 5.40 1.86
C ARG A 21 18.87 5.91 2.20
N LEU A 22 17.98 4.99 2.53
CA LEU A 22 16.62 5.35 2.91
C LEU A 22 16.72 6.31 4.10
N PRO A 23 15.95 7.41 4.12
CA PRO A 23 15.91 8.30 5.27
C PRO A 23 15.57 7.49 6.53
N ARG A 24 16.00 7.98 7.69
CA ARG A 24 15.66 7.37 8.98
C ARG A 24 14.13 7.21 9.03
N LEU A 25 13.69 5.97 9.20
CA LEU A 25 12.28 5.61 9.19
C LEU A 25 11.60 6.25 10.40
N VAL A 26 10.60 7.09 10.16
CA VAL A 26 9.77 7.69 11.22
C VAL A 26 8.33 7.37 10.89
N TRP A 27 7.74 6.47 11.66
CA TRP A 27 6.33 6.15 11.58
C TRP A 27 5.51 7.32 12.16
N PRO A 28 4.38 7.69 11.54
CA PRO A 28 3.45 8.64 12.14
C PRO A 28 3.04 8.22 13.56
N GLU A 29 2.86 9.20 14.44
CA GLU A 29 2.29 8.96 15.76
C GLU A 29 0.88 8.36 15.61
N GLY A 30 0.62 7.24 16.29
CA GLY A 30 -0.65 6.51 16.17
C GLY A 30 -0.71 5.42 15.09
N SER A 31 0.37 5.17 14.34
CA SER A 31 0.44 4.00 13.45
C SER A 31 0.20 2.69 14.21
N VAL A 32 -0.62 1.80 13.64
CA VAL A 32 -0.85 0.46 14.19
C VAL A 32 0.35 -0.41 13.83
N ILE A 33 1.35 -0.41 14.73
CA ILE A 33 2.52 -1.28 14.68
C ILE A 33 2.26 -2.43 15.64
N SER A 34 2.29 -3.68 15.16
CA SER A 34 1.94 -4.83 16.00
C SER A 34 2.85 -5.02 17.22
N LYS A 35 2.29 -5.69 18.23
CA LYS A 35 2.84 -5.85 19.60
C LYS A 35 4.25 -6.43 19.72
N SER A 36 4.84 -7.02 18.68
CA SER A 36 6.14 -7.70 18.79
C SER A 36 7.36 -6.88 18.36
N TRP A 37 7.20 -5.57 18.12
CA TRP A 37 8.33 -4.68 17.77
C TRP A 37 8.57 -3.54 18.77
N ALA A 38 7.73 -3.38 19.80
CA ALA A 38 7.81 -2.28 20.77
C ALA A 38 8.78 -2.52 21.94
N ASP A 39 9.48 -3.66 21.98
CA ASP A 39 10.45 -3.98 23.03
C ASP A 39 11.87 -4.08 22.46
N GLU A 40 12.43 -2.93 22.06
CA GLU A 40 13.86 -2.61 22.13
C GLU A 40 14.07 -1.15 21.72
N GLU A 41 13.73 -0.22 22.64
CA GLU A 41 14.43 1.05 22.89
C GLU A 41 13.65 1.85 23.95
N ARG A 42 13.68 1.38 25.22
CA ARG A 42 13.44 2.27 26.36
C ARG A 42 14.75 2.92 26.74
N GLY A 43 14.88 4.21 26.45
CA GLY A 43 15.99 5.02 26.94
C GLY A 43 15.82 6.50 26.67
N GLY A 44 15.00 7.19 27.47
CA GLY A 44 15.15 8.65 27.62
C GLY A 44 13.88 9.46 27.88
N GLY A 45 13.62 9.73 29.16
CA GLY A 45 13.17 11.02 29.73
C GLY A 45 12.06 11.83 29.04
N ILE A 46 10.91 11.90 29.71
CA ILE A 46 9.87 12.92 29.49
C ILE A 46 10.40 14.29 29.95
N VAL A 47 10.29 15.30 29.07
CA VAL A 47 10.24 16.73 29.45
C VAL A 47 8.94 17.33 28.91
N PRO A 48 8.12 18.01 29.72
CA PRO A 48 6.96 18.74 29.21
C PRO A 48 7.40 20.14 28.77
N GLY A 49 7.24 20.46 27.48
CA GLY A 49 7.61 21.75 26.91
C GLY A 49 6.75 22.14 25.72
N GLU A 50 5.94 23.18 25.95
CA GLU A 50 5.26 24.13 25.06
C GLU A 50 5.05 23.82 23.57
N HIS A 51 3.78 23.99 23.17
CA HIS A 51 3.31 24.05 21.79
C HIS A 51 4.05 25.10 20.96
N ARG A 52 4.93 24.63 20.07
CA ARG A 52 5.28 25.34 18.84
C ARG A 52 4.80 24.50 17.66
N ARG A 53 3.76 24.97 16.98
CA ARG A 53 3.26 24.36 15.73
C ARG A 53 4.22 24.73 14.60
N ASP A 54 5.29 23.96 14.49
CA ASP A 54 6.10 23.93 13.29
C ASP A 54 5.32 23.15 12.21
N GLY A 55 5.23 23.70 11.00
CA GLY A 55 4.33 23.26 9.93
C GLY A 55 4.61 21.88 9.33
N VAL A 56 4.48 20.82 10.13
CA VAL A 56 4.40 19.44 9.67
C VAL A 56 2.93 19.16 9.35
N ASN A 57 2.65 18.88 8.09
CA ASN A 57 1.31 18.51 7.64
C ASN A 57 1.06 17.08 8.15
N GLU A 58 0.38 16.95 9.30
CA GLU A 58 0.06 15.65 9.89
C GLU A 58 -0.71 14.79 8.87
N PRO A 59 -0.40 13.48 8.79
CA PRO A 59 -1.10 12.60 7.87
C PRO A 59 -2.59 12.53 8.22
N ALA A 60 -3.44 12.69 7.22
CA ALA A 60 -4.89 12.68 7.43
C ALA A 60 -5.43 11.32 7.94
N LEU A 61 -4.69 10.22 7.74
CA LEU A 61 -4.86 8.93 8.42
C LEU A 61 -3.51 8.26 8.67
N ALA A 62 -3.38 7.64 9.85
CA ALA A 62 -2.21 6.86 10.22
C ALA A 62 -2.10 5.56 9.41
N ASP A 63 -0.88 5.13 9.12
CA ASP A 63 -0.64 3.87 8.42
C ASP A 63 -1.07 2.65 9.23
N ILE A 64 -1.68 1.67 8.56
CA ILE A 64 -1.84 0.30 9.06
C ILE A 64 -0.71 -0.51 8.42
N LEU A 65 0.46 -0.47 9.05
CA LEU A 65 1.70 -1.05 8.52
C LEU A 65 2.52 -1.69 9.63
N GLY A 66 3.13 -2.82 9.29
CA GLY A 66 4.01 -3.55 10.20
C GLY A 66 4.55 -4.82 9.55
N PRO A 67 5.39 -5.57 10.28
CA PRO A 67 5.95 -6.83 9.81
C PRO A 67 4.88 -7.93 9.72
N GLY A 68 5.15 -8.95 8.90
CA GLY A 68 4.30 -10.14 8.81
C GLY A 68 3.03 -9.98 7.97
N LEU A 69 2.86 -8.83 7.30
CA LEU A 69 1.72 -8.60 6.43
C LEU A 69 1.82 -9.42 5.14
N SER A 70 0.72 -10.10 4.80
CA SER A 70 0.59 -10.83 3.54
C SER A 70 0.35 -9.88 2.37
N VAL A 71 -0.38 -8.79 2.59
CA VAL A 71 -0.61 -7.76 1.57
C VAL A 71 -0.80 -6.38 2.20
N VAL A 72 -0.28 -5.34 1.55
CA VAL A 72 -0.62 -3.95 1.86
C VAL A 72 -1.35 -3.32 0.68
N PHE A 73 -2.53 -2.75 0.92
CA PHE A 73 -3.24 -1.94 -0.05
C PHE A 73 -2.75 -0.49 -0.03
N VAL A 74 -2.47 0.06 -1.21
CA VAL A 74 -1.92 1.41 -1.36
C VAL A 74 -2.82 2.25 -2.26
N GLY A 75 -3.47 3.26 -1.70
CA GLY A 75 -4.22 4.27 -2.46
C GLY A 75 -3.36 5.47 -2.90
N THR A 76 -3.99 6.43 -3.57
CA THR A 76 -3.34 7.67 -4.00
C THR A 76 -3.31 8.69 -2.86
N ALA A 77 -4.48 9.05 -2.34
CA ALA A 77 -4.68 9.89 -1.17
C ALA A 77 -5.94 9.42 -0.44
N VAL A 78 -6.04 9.76 0.85
CA VAL A 78 -7.25 9.49 1.62
C VAL A 78 -8.43 10.29 1.06
N GLY A 79 -9.60 9.66 0.91
CA GLY A 79 -10.82 10.37 0.51
C GLY A 79 -11.32 11.33 1.59
N THR A 80 -12.04 12.38 1.20
CA THR A 80 -12.57 13.39 2.15
C THR A 80 -13.43 12.77 3.25
N ALA A 81 -14.37 11.89 2.88
CA ALA A 81 -15.22 11.17 3.83
C ALA A 81 -14.43 10.19 4.72
N SER A 82 -13.30 9.67 4.24
CA SER A 82 -12.41 8.81 5.03
C SER A 82 -11.66 9.63 6.08
N ALA A 83 -11.13 10.80 5.70
CA ALA A 83 -10.46 11.71 6.61
C ALA A 83 -11.43 12.25 7.69
N GLU A 84 -12.65 12.64 7.30
CA GLU A 84 -13.68 13.09 8.24
C GLU A 84 -14.08 12.01 9.26
N ARG A 85 -14.11 10.74 8.83
CA ARG A 85 -14.50 9.61 9.68
C ARG A 85 -13.33 9.01 10.45
N GLY A 86 -12.09 9.34 10.12
CA GLY A 86 -10.91 8.72 10.73
C GLY A 86 -10.67 7.27 10.28
N HIS A 87 -11.24 6.83 9.15
CA HIS A 87 -11.18 5.43 8.71
C HIS A 87 -10.95 5.27 7.21
N TYR A 88 -10.17 4.26 6.82
CA TYR A 88 -9.85 4.02 5.43
C TYR A 88 -11.07 3.64 4.59
N TYR A 89 -11.12 4.16 3.36
CA TYR A 89 -12.16 3.87 2.37
C TYR A 89 -13.62 4.00 2.89
N ALA A 90 -13.87 4.97 3.77
CA ALA A 90 -15.14 5.16 4.45
C ALA A 90 -16.22 5.90 3.62
N GLY A 91 -15.90 6.31 2.38
CA GLY A 91 -16.89 6.95 1.50
C GLY A 91 -17.98 5.97 1.06
N ARG A 92 -19.27 6.38 1.11
CA ARG A 92 -20.43 5.53 0.74
C ARG A 92 -20.33 4.87 -0.65
N GLY A 93 -19.68 5.54 -1.60
CA GLY A 93 -19.48 5.03 -2.96
C GLY A 93 -18.28 4.10 -3.12
N ASN A 94 -17.41 3.97 -2.11
CA ASN A 94 -16.21 3.14 -2.19
C ASN A 94 -16.58 1.67 -1.94
N ARG A 95 -16.08 0.76 -2.79
CA ARG A 95 -16.37 -0.68 -2.74
C ARG A 95 -15.25 -1.50 -2.11
N PHE A 96 -14.23 -0.88 -1.52
CA PHE A 96 -13.06 -1.55 -0.94
C PHE A 96 -13.46 -2.69 0.00
N TRP A 97 -14.25 -2.39 1.02
CA TRP A 97 -14.70 -3.36 2.03
C TRP A 97 -15.50 -4.51 1.43
N GLN A 98 -16.37 -4.20 0.47
CA GLN A 98 -17.17 -5.18 -0.24
C GLN A 98 -16.30 -6.11 -1.11
N LEU A 99 -15.37 -5.53 -1.89
CA LEU A 99 -14.44 -6.27 -2.74
C LEU A 99 -13.51 -7.15 -1.90
N LEU A 100 -13.03 -6.65 -0.77
CA LEU A 100 -12.16 -7.40 0.15
C LEU A 100 -12.85 -8.66 0.67
N HIS A 101 -14.10 -8.52 1.13
CA HIS A 101 -14.87 -9.65 1.63
C HIS A 101 -15.28 -10.63 0.52
N GLU A 102 -15.80 -10.13 -0.60
CA GLU A 102 -16.28 -10.99 -1.69
C GLU A 102 -15.13 -11.75 -2.37
N ALA A 103 -13.93 -11.15 -2.45
CA ALA A 103 -12.71 -11.81 -2.89
C ALA A 103 -12.11 -12.80 -1.86
N LYS A 104 -12.73 -12.93 -0.68
CA LYS A 104 -12.32 -13.84 0.41
C LYS A 104 -10.98 -13.50 1.06
N LEU A 105 -10.56 -12.23 1.00
CA LEU A 105 -9.42 -11.72 1.77
C LEU A 105 -9.79 -11.50 3.25
N THR A 106 -11.07 -11.33 3.54
CA THR A 106 -11.60 -11.31 4.92
C THR A 106 -12.79 -12.28 5.05
N PRO A 107 -12.95 -12.93 6.22
CA PRO A 107 -13.98 -13.96 6.41
C PRO A 107 -15.40 -13.41 6.43
N ARG A 108 -15.56 -12.12 6.75
CA ARG A 108 -16.83 -11.39 6.79
C ARG A 108 -16.66 -9.98 6.22
N LEU A 109 -17.77 -9.33 5.90
CA LEU A 109 -17.75 -7.91 5.58
C LEU A 109 -17.42 -7.09 6.84
N LEU A 110 -16.32 -6.34 6.79
CA LEU A 110 -15.92 -5.39 7.82
C LEU A 110 -16.48 -4.00 7.51
N ALA A 111 -16.79 -3.24 8.56
CA ALA A 111 -17.05 -1.81 8.48
C ALA A 111 -15.73 -1.01 8.41
N PRO A 112 -15.72 0.22 7.87
CA PRO A 112 -14.55 1.09 7.89
C PRO A 112 -13.96 1.29 9.29
N GLU A 113 -14.80 1.38 10.31
CA GLU A 113 -14.42 1.49 11.73
C GLU A 113 -13.57 0.33 12.24
N GLU A 114 -13.57 -0.79 11.53
CA GLU A 114 -12.83 -1.99 11.87
C GLU A 114 -11.49 -2.08 11.13
N ASP A 115 -11.03 -1.01 10.47
CA ASP A 115 -9.83 -1.04 9.63
C ASP A 115 -8.57 -1.47 10.37
N ALA A 116 -8.39 -1.07 11.62
CA ALA A 116 -7.28 -1.55 12.45
C ALA A 116 -7.25 -3.09 12.60
N SER A 117 -8.41 -3.77 12.56
CA SER A 117 -8.48 -5.24 12.64
C SER A 117 -7.96 -5.94 11.38
N LEU A 118 -7.74 -5.22 10.28
CA LEU A 118 -7.11 -5.78 9.08
C LEU A 118 -5.73 -6.36 9.36
N PHE A 119 -5.02 -5.79 10.34
CA PHE A 119 -3.72 -6.29 10.74
C PHE A 119 -3.77 -7.76 11.16
N ASP A 120 -4.82 -8.17 11.88
CA ASP A 120 -5.02 -9.55 12.34
C ASP A 120 -5.24 -10.54 11.18
N PHE A 121 -5.67 -10.03 10.02
CA PHE A 121 -5.79 -10.80 8.78
C PHE A 121 -4.53 -10.73 7.90
N GLY A 122 -3.44 -10.13 8.40
CA GLY A 122 -2.20 -9.91 7.63
C GLY A 122 -2.38 -8.88 6.52
N ILE A 123 -3.31 -7.94 6.68
CA ILE A 123 -3.63 -6.90 5.70
C ILE A 123 -3.26 -5.52 6.25
N GLY A 124 -2.50 -4.75 5.48
CA GLY A 124 -2.21 -3.35 5.77
C GLY A 124 -2.86 -2.39 4.79
N ILE A 125 -2.91 -1.10 5.16
CA ILE A 125 -3.40 -0.01 4.31
C ILE A 125 -2.50 1.22 4.49
N THR A 126 -2.17 1.87 3.37
CA THR A 126 -1.55 3.20 3.33
C THR A 126 -1.97 3.96 2.06
N ASP A 127 -1.46 5.18 1.89
CA ASP A 127 -1.67 6.03 0.72
C ASP A 127 -0.34 6.69 0.33
N LEU A 128 -0.10 6.89 -0.97
CA LEU A 128 1.12 7.55 -1.45
C LEU A 128 1.22 9.01 -1.01
N VAL A 129 0.09 9.71 -0.94
CA VAL A 129 0.01 11.13 -0.55
C VAL A 129 -0.71 11.23 0.78
N LYS A 130 -0.01 11.79 1.78
CA LYS A 130 -0.46 11.83 3.18
C LYS A 130 -1.00 13.19 3.65
N GLY A 131 -0.54 14.28 3.04
CA GLY A 131 -0.83 15.65 3.50
C GLY A 131 -2.11 16.27 2.95
N VAL A 132 -3.01 15.50 2.34
CA VAL A 132 -4.27 16.00 1.79
C VAL A 132 -5.35 14.93 1.85
N ALA A 133 -6.60 15.37 2.07
CA ALA A 133 -7.78 14.54 1.90
C ALA A 133 -8.50 14.93 0.60
N GLN A 134 -8.57 14.00 -0.36
CA GLN A 134 -9.13 14.24 -1.69
C GLN A 134 -9.71 12.96 -2.30
N SER A 135 -10.92 13.06 -2.86
CA SER A 135 -11.64 11.91 -3.44
C SER A 135 -11.41 11.73 -4.95
N HIS A 136 -10.39 12.38 -5.50
CA HIS A 136 -9.94 12.29 -6.90
C HIS A 136 -8.42 12.43 -7.01
N ASP A 137 -7.83 12.01 -8.13
CA ASP A 137 -6.38 12.03 -8.31
C ASP A 137 -5.83 13.35 -8.89
N ARG A 138 -6.71 14.22 -9.42
CA ARG A 138 -6.30 15.46 -10.10
C ARG A 138 -5.51 16.38 -9.16
N GLY A 139 -4.31 16.75 -9.57
CA GLY A 139 -3.48 17.74 -8.87
C GLY A 139 -2.80 17.23 -7.59
N LEU A 140 -2.84 15.92 -7.31
CA LEU A 140 -2.09 15.34 -6.20
C LEU A 140 -0.58 15.51 -6.41
N ASP A 141 0.12 15.94 -5.36
CA ASP A 141 1.58 15.99 -5.33
C ASP A 141 2.15 14.68 -4.76
N PHE A 142 2.79 13.90 -5.64
CA PHE A 142 3.44 12.64 -5.29
C PHE A 142 4.92 12.79 -4.91
N SER A 143 5.43 14.03 -4.75
CA SER A 143 6.82 14.28 -4.36
C SER A 143 7.21 13.59 -3.04
N GLY A 144 6.29 13.52 -2.08
CA GLY A 144 6.47 12.87 -0.78
C GLY A 144 6.33 11.34 -0.78
N ALA A 145 5.86 10.74 -1.87
CA ALA A 145 5.53 9.31 -1.92
C ALA A 145 6.76 8.38 -1.81
N ALA A 146 7.97 8.91 -2.01
CA ALA A 146 9.22 8.18 -1.75
C ALA A 146 9.37 7.77 -0.26
N GLY A 147 8.85 8.58 0.68
CA GLY A 147 8.84 8.23 2.10
C GLY A 147 7.94 7.02 2.38
N VAL A 148 6.74 7.01 1.80
CA VAL A 148 5.81 5.87 1.91
C VAL A 148 6.40 4.61 1.28
N ALA A 149 7.09 4.72 0.14
CA ALA A 149 7.80 3.59 -0.44
C ALA A 149 8.87 3.01 0.50
N ALA A 150 9.59 3.86 1.24
CA ALA A 150 10.55 3.40 2.25
C ALA A 150 9.86 2.65 3.41
N HIS A 151 8.68 3.11 3.85
CA HIS A 151 7.89 2.44 4.89
C HIS A 151 7.42 1.05 4.42
N LEU A 152 6.97 0.95 3.17
CA LEU A 152 6.58 -0.32 2.55
C LEU A 152 7.77 -1.29 2.43
N VAL A 153 8.96 -0.81 2.06
CA VAL A 153 10.20 -1.62 2.04
C VAL A 153 10.51 -2.14 3.44
N ALA A 154 10.40 -1.30 4.47
CA ALA A 154 10.69 -1.67 5.85
C ALA A 154 9.68 -2.68 6.42
N ALA A 155 8.38 -2.50 6.13
CA ALA A 155 7.33 -3.43 6.54
C ALA A 155 7.46 -4.80 5.84
N CYS A 156 8.08 -4.84 4.65
CA CYS A 156 8.37 -6.05 3.89
C CYS A 156 7.15 -7.00 3.75
N PRO A 157 5.98 -6.51 3.30
CA PRO A 157 4.85 -7.39 3.08
C PRO A 157 5.14 -8.37 1.92
N ARG A 158 4.46 -9.51 1.88
CA ARG A 158 4.60 -10.44 0.74
C ARG A 158 4.16 -9.79 -0.57
N TRP A 159 3.10 -8.98 -0.50
CA TRP A 159 2.53 -8.24 -1.62
C TRP A 159 2.28 -6.77 -1.29
N VAL A 160 2.52 -5.90 -2.28
CA VAL A 160 2.01 -4.52 -2.31
C VAL A 160 0.98 -4.44 -3.43
N ALA A 161 -0.26 -4.08 -3.07
CA ALA A 161 -1.39 -3.98 -3.99
C ALA A 161 -1.82 -2.52 -4.17
N PHE A 162 -1.49 -1.92 -5.31
CA PHE A 162 -1.91 -0.55 -5.63
C PHE A 162 -3.39 -0.53 -6.04
N ASN A 163 -4.22 0.19 -5.28
CA ASN A 163 -5.64 0.34 -5.53
C ASN A 163 -5.92 1.41 -6.60
N GLY A 164 -5.59 1.07 -7.85
CA GLY A 164 -5.77 1.92 -9.02
C GLY A 164 -4.49 2.11 -9.85
N LEU A 165 -4.66 2.28 -11.17
CA LEU A 165 -3.56 2.48 -12.11
C LEU A 165 -2.72 3.73 -11.79
N THR A 166 -3.34 4.81 -11.28
CA THR A 166 -2.61 6.03 -10.89
C THR A 166 -1.57 5.72 -9.83
N ALA A 167 -1.97 5.07 -8.73
CA ALA A 167 -1.06 4.70 -7.65
C ALA A 167 0.07 3.77 -8.15
N GLY A 168 -0.26 2.77 -8.97
CA GLY A 168 0.73 1.86 -9.55
C GLY A 168 1.74 2.58 -10.47
N ARG A 169 1.27 3.55 -11.29
CA ARG A 169 2.13 4.33 -12.19
C ARG A 169 3.06 5.27 -11.42
N GLU A 170 2.55 5.93 -10.39
CA GLU A 170 3.38 6.80 -9.55
C GLU A 170 4.43 6.01 -8.78
N ALA A 171 4.07 4.85 -8.24
CA ALA A 171 5.04 3.96 -7.62
C ALA A 171 6.13 3.48 -8.60
N ALA A 172 5.75 3.07 -9.81
CA ALA A 172 6.71 2.72 -10.87
C ALA A 172 7.65 3.90 -11.18
N ARG A 173 7.13 5.13 -11.28
CA ARG A 173 7.93 6.34 -11.50
C ARG A 173 8.92 6.60 -10.37
N ILE A 174 8.48 6.48 -9.12
CA ILE A 174 9.32 6.67 -7.92
C ILE A 174 10.46 5.64 -7.90
N LEU A 175 10.15 4.39 -8.25
CA LEU A 175 11.12 3.30 -8.35
C LEU A 175 11.93 3.30 -9.64
N ARG A 176 11.72 4.30 -10.51
CA ARG A 176 12.38 4.44 -11.83
C ARG A 176 12.21 3.22 -12.74
N TYR A 177 11.08 2.53 -12.62
CA TYR A 177 10.69 1.48 -13.54
C TYR A 177 10.26 2.08 -14.88
N GLY A 178 10.97 1.73 -15.95
CA GLY A 178 10.74 2.26 -17.30
C GLY A 178 9.73 1.50 -18.16
N GLY A 179 9.13 0.43 -17.63
CA GLY A 179 8.12 -0.35 -18.35
C GLY A 179 6.70 0.18 -18.19
N SER A 180 5.75 -0.40 -18.94
CA SER A 180 4.34 -0.06 -18.81
C SER A 180 3.73 -0.65 -17.53
N VAL A 181 2.78 0.08 -16.95
CA VAL A 181 1.99 -0.38 -15.80
C VAL A 181 0.59 -0.73 -16.27
N ALA A 182 0.17 -1.96 -15.99
CA ALA A 182 -1.14 -2.52 -16.31
C ALA A 182 -1.78 -3.13 -15.05
N LEU A 183 -3.06 -3.50 -15.12
CA LEU A 183 -3.70 -4.27 -14.05
C LEU A 183 -3.06 -5.67 -13.94
N GLY A 184 -3.00 -6.19 -12.71
CA GLY A 184 -2.42 -7.50 -12.42
C GLY A 184 -1.06 -7.44 -11.75
N GLU A 185 -0.41 -8.60 -11.66
CA GLU A 185 0.96 -8.72 -11.18
C GLU A 185 1.93 -7.96 -12.09
N GLN A 186 2.87 -7.25 -11.47
CA GLN A 186 3.91 -6.50 -12.17
C GLN A 186 5.24 -7.27 -12.19
N PRO A 187 6.07 -7.08 -13.22
CA PRO A 187 7.39 -7.73 -13.31
C PRO A 187 8.45 -7.07 -12.40
N TRP A 188 8.09 -6.03 -11.65
CA TRP A 188 8.97 -5.29 -10.75
C TRP A 188 8.50 -5.45 -9.30
N THR A 189 9.43 -5.22 -8.37
CA THR A 189 9.20 -5.36 -6.92
C THR A 189 9.39 -4.04 -6.20
N LEU A 190 8.83 -3.95 -4.99
CA LEU A 190 9.13 -2.90 -4.02
C LEU A 190 9.92 -3.54 -2.88
N GLY A 191 11.24 -3.33 -2.88
CA GLY A 191 12.15 -4.18 -2.09
C GLY A 191 12.03 -5.63 -2.54
N THR A 192 11.74 -6.53 -1.60
CA THR A 192 11.43 -7.95 -1.87
C THR A 192 9.93 -8.23 -2.09
N SER A 193 9.07 -7.23 -1.89
CA SER A 193 7.62 -7.38 -2.02
C SER A 193 7.22 -7.50 -3.49
N ARG A 194 6.39 -8.48 -3.83
CA ARG A 194 5.78 -8.56 -5.17
C ARG A 194 4.72 -7.47 -5.31
N VAL A 195 4.51 -7.01 -6.53
CA VAL A 195 3.61 -5.89 -6.80
C VAL A 195 2.42 -6.34 -7.64
N PHE A 196 1.24 -5.90 -7.24
CA PHE A 196 -0.01 -6.09 -7.97
C PHE A 196 -0.71 -4.73 -8.14
N VAL A 197 -1.30 -4.48 -9.31
CA VAL A 197 -2.10 -3.26 -9.55
C VAL A 197 -3.56 -3.67 -9.75
N LEU A 198 -4.42 -3.17 -8.87
CA LEU A 198 -5.86 -3.40 -8.90
C LEU A 198 -6.59 -2.29 -9.64
N PRO A 199 -7.80 -2.56 -10.15
CA PRO A 199 -8.72 -1.49 -10.51
C PRO A 199 -9.13 -0.72 -9.24
N ASN A 200 -9.32 0.60 -9.39
CA ASN A 200 -9.69 1.46 -8.27
C ASN A 200 -11.06 1.04 -7.68
N SER A 201 -11.10 0.83 -6.37
CA SER A 201 -12.30 0.43 -5.62
C SER A 201 -13.39 1.50 -5.55
N SER A 202 -13.08 2.76 -5.89
CA SER A 202 -14.06 3.85 -5.92
C SER A 202 -15.20 3.56 -6.90
N GLY A 203 -16.43 3.84 -6.47
CA GLY A 203 -17.62 3.81 -7.33
C GLY A 203 -17.58 4.85 -8.44
N ALA A 204 -16.79 5.92 -8.29
CA ALA A 204 -16.57 6.90 -9.35
C ALA A 204 -15.80 6.31 -10.55
N TYR A 205 -15.03 5.24 -10.35
CA TYR A 205 -14.43 4.46 -11.44
C TYR A 205 -15.49 3.53 -12.05
N ALA A 206 -16.52 4.13 -12.64
CA ALA A 206 -17.71 3.44 -13.16
C ALA A 206 -17.51 2.83 -14.56
N SER A 207 -16.41 3.16 -15.24
CA SER A 207 -16.09 2.58 -16.55
C SER A 207 -15.73 1.09 -16.48
N MET A 208 -15.40 0.57 -15.30
CA MET A 208 -15.22 -0.87 -15.06
C MET A 208 -16.39 -1.42 -14.23
N PRO A 209 -17.14 -2.42 -14.74
CA PRO A 209 -18.20 -3.08 -13.99
C PRO A 209 -17.67 -3.71 -12.69
N TYR A 210 -18.53 -3.74 -11.66
CA TYR A 210 -18.18 -4.31 -10.36
C TYR A 210 -17.68 -5.77 -10.45
N ALA A 211 -18.36 -6.60 -11.25
CA ALA A 211 -17.96 -7.99 -11.44
C ALA A 211 -16.53 -8.13 -12.00
N GLU A 212 -16.12 -7.21 -12.89
CA GLU A 212 -14.76 -7.19 -13.41
C GLU A 212 -13.75 -6.73 -12.36
N LYS A 213 -14.10 -5.73 -11.53
CA LYS A 213 -13.27 -5.36 -10.37
C LYS A 213 -13.07 -6.58 -9.46
N LEU A 214 -14.15 -7.26 -9.10
CA LEU A 214 -14.09 -8.44 -8.25
C LEU A 214 -13.16 -9.52 -8.82
N ARG A 215 -13.16 -9.76 -10.14
CA ARG A 215 -12.23 -10.73 -10.76
C ARG A 215 -10.76 -10.41 -10.48
N TRP A 216 -10.36 -9.14 -10.55
CA TRP A 216 -8.99 -8.73 -10.25
C TRP A 216 -8.65 -8.89 -8.76
N TRP A 217 -9.61 -8.58 -7.88
CA TRP A 217 -9.43 -8.75 -6.44
C TRP A 217 -9.35 -10.23 -6.04
N THR A 218 -10.15 -11.09 -6.64
CA THR A 218 -10.07 -12.56 -6.48
C THR A 218 -8.74 -13.11 -7.02
N ALA A 219 -8.23 -12.57 -8.13
CA ALA A 219 -6.93 -12.97 -8.67
C ALA A 219 -5.79 -12.63 -7.69
N LEU A 220 -5.82 -11.45 -7.07
CA LEU A 220 -4.89 -11.11 -5.99
C LEU A 220 -5.07 -12.05 -4.79
N ALA A 221 -6.31 -12.31 -4.35
CA ALA A 221 -6.59 -13.18 -3.20
C ALA A 221 -5.99 -14.58 -3.36
N ALA A 222 -6.06 -15.16 -4.57
CA ALA A 222 -5.46 -16.44 -4.90
C ALA A 222 -3.92 -16.47 -4.78
N LEU A 223 -3.26 -15.31 -4.82
CA LEU A 223 -1.80 -15.18 -4.69
C LEU A 223 -1.35 -14.87 -3.25
N VAL A 224 -2.25 -14.30 -2.45
CA VAL A 224 -1.99 -13.90 -1.06
C VAL A 224 -2.24 -15.07 -0.10
N ALA A 225 -3.26 -15.90 -0.39
CA ALA A 225 -3.54 -17.12 0.36
C ALA A 225 -2.44 -18.16 0.14
N VAL A 226 -1.62 -18.41 1.19
CA VAL A 226 -0.68 -19.54 1.29
C VAL A 226 -0.78 -20.12 2.68
#